data_AF-A0A9E5IEV0-F1
#
_entry.id   AF-A0A9E5IEV0-F1
#
_cell.length_a   1.000
_cell.length_b   1.000
_cell.length_c   1.000
_cell.angle_alpha   90.00
_cell.angle_beta   90.00
_cell.angle_gamma   90.00
#
_symmetry.space_group_name_H-M   'P 1'
#
loop_
_entity.id
_entity.type
_entity.pdbx_description
1 polymer ?
#
loop_
_entity_poly.entity_id
_entity_poly.type
_entity_poly.pdbx_seq_one_letter_code
_entity_poly.pdbx_strand_id
1 'polypeptide(L)'
;MTKENWAYLSNDLIYISLFLFTIAFLAFAYETAFSVRTDDSQRGSLDRTKTLRVSKFATRIYGIATIFLGVGVFARGFSAERVPWGNMYEFSITGALTFSIAFMLAGRKYDLRWLGLP
;
A
#
# COMPACT_ATOMS: atom_id res chain seq x y z
N MET A 1 1.12 -26.32 -13.01
CA MET A 1 0.59 -25.10 -13.63
C MET A 1 1.37 -24.82 -14.89
N THR A 2 0.70 -24.53 -16.01
CA THR A 2 1.34 -24.10 -17.26
C THR A 2 1.84 -22.65 -17.13
N LYS A 3 2.75 -22.22 -18.02
CA LYS A 3 3.26 -20.83 -18.05
C LYS A 3 2.12 -19.82 -18.19
N GLU A 4 1.11 -20.16 -18.98
CA GLU A 4 -0.09 -19.33 -19.15
C GLU A 4 -0.88 -19.18 -17.85
N ASN A 5 -1.07 -20.27 -17.09
CA ASN A 5 -1.79 -20.20 -15.81
C ASN A 5 -1.07 -19.29 -14.80
N TRP A 6 0.27 -19.28 -14.79
CA TRP A 6 1.04 -18.36 -13.96
C TRP A 6 0.91 -16.90 -14.42
N ALA A 7 0.82 -16.67 -15.74
CA ALA A 7 0.60 -15.34 -16.30
C ALA A 7 -0.77 -14.78 -15.93
N TYR A 8 -1.84 -15.59 -16.04
CA TYR A 8 -3.20 -15.18 -15.62
C TYR A 8 -3.27 -14.91 -14.12
N LEU A 9 -2.75 -15.82 -13.31
CA LEU A 9 -2.69 -15.64 -11.86
C LEU A 9 -1.95 -14.34 -11.48
N SER A 10 -0.80 -14.10 -12.10
CA SER A 10 -0.04 -12.86 -11.89
C SER A 10 -0.88 -11.62 -12.19
N ASN A 11 -1.58 -11.61 -13.32
CA ASN A 11 -2.36 -10.46 -13.76
C ASN A 11 -3.55 -10.19 -12.82
N ASP A 12 -4.26 -11.25 -12.43
CA ASP A 12 -5.39 -11.14 -11.50
C ASP A 12 -4.94 -10.62 -10.13
N LEU A 13 -3.82 -11.13 -9.61
CA LEU A 13 -3.23 -10.65 -8.36
C LEU A 13 -2.79 -9.18 -8.45
N ILE A 14 -2.26 -8.76 -9.60
CA ILE A 14 -1.87 -7.37 -9.83
C ILE A 14 -3.11 -6.47 -9.84
N TYR A 15 -4.21 -6.88 -10.48
CA TYR A 15 -5.47 -6.12 -10.45
C TYR A 15 -6.08 -6.04 -9.05
N ILE A 16 -6.07 -7.14 -8.30
CA ILE A 16 -6.53 -7.16 -6.90
C ILE A 16 -5.67 -6.20 -6.07
N SER A 17 -4.34 -6.24 -6.23
CA SER A 17 -3.44 -5.34 -5.52
C SER A 17 -3.72 -3.87 -5.85
N LEU A 18 -3.98 -3.55 -7.12
CA LEU A 18 -4.30 -2.19 -7.56
C LEU A 18 -5.57 -1.68 -6.87
N PHE A 19 -6.61 -2.50 -6.81
CA PHE A 19 -7.87 -2.16 -6.15
C PHE A 19 -7.70 -1.96 -4.63
N LEU A 20 -6.88 -2.79 -3.98
CA LEU A 20 -6.59 -2.63 -2.56
C LEU A 20 -5.75 -1.38 -2.29
N PHE A 21 -4.78 -1.06 -3.16
CA PHE A 21 -3.97 0.16 -3.05
C PHE A 21 -4.81 1.42 -3.21
N THR A 22 -5.79 1.44 -4.12
CA THR A 22 -6.70 2.59 -4.25
C THR A 22 -7.56 2.80 -3.02
N ILE A 23 -8.08 1.73 -2.41
CA ILE A 23 -8.80 1.84 -1.12
C ILE A 23 -7.89 2.36 -0.02
N ALA A 24 -6.68 1.83 0.10
CA ALA A 24 -5.71 2.29 1.10
C ALA A 24 -5.35 3.77 0.89
N PHE A 25 -5.12 4.18 -0.36
CA PHE A 25 -4.83 5.56 -0.72
C PHE A 25 -5.97 6.50 -0.32
N LEU A 26 -7.23 6.16 -0.63
CA LEU A 26 -8.38 6.97 -0.24
C LEU A 26 -8.53 7.07 1.28
N ALA A 27 -8.25 5.99 2.02
CA ALA A 27 -8.28 6.01 3.48
C ALA A 27 -7.17 6.91 4.07
N PHE A 28 -5.95 6.87 3.52
CA PHE A 28 -4.86 7.77 3.91
C PHE A 28 -5.15 9.24 3.54
N ALA A 29 -5.76 9.47 2.38
CA ALA A 29 -6.17 10.81 1.96
C ALA A 29 -7.26 11.36 2.90
N TYR A 30 -8.24 10.53 3.26
CA TYR A 30 -9.26 10.89 4.25
C TYR A 30 -8.64 11.20 5.62
N GLU A 31 -7.73 10.36 6.11
CA GLU A 31 -7.01 10.60 7.35
C GLU A 31 -6.31 11.97 7.33
N THR A 32 -5.53 12.23 6.29
CA THR A 32 -4.77 13.49 6.15
C THR A 32 -5.71 14.69 6.06
N ALA A 33 -6.73 14.64 5.21
CA ALA A 33 -7.65 15.75 4.99
C ALA A 33 -8.45 16.13 6.24
N PHE A 34 -8.90 15.14 7.02
CA PHE A 34 -9.72 15.37 8.21
C PHE A 34 -8.91 15.46 9.51
N SER A 35 -7.60 15.19 9.49
CA SER A 35 -6.71 15.34 10.66
C SER A 35 -6.49 16.77 11.12
N VAL A 36 -6.63 17.76 10.21
CA VAL A 36 -6.39 19.19 10.48
C VAL A 36 -7.60 19.88 11.11
N ARG A 37 -8.76 19.21 11.20
CA ARG A 37 -9.98 19.79 11.77
C ARG A 37 -9.86 19.84 13.30
N THR A 38 -9.32 20.93 13.82
CA THR A 38 -9.37 21.28 15.24
C THR A 38 -10.79 21.73 15.59
N ASP A 39 -11.43 21.05 16.53
CA ASP A 39 -12.68 21.53 17.12
C ASP A 39 -12.32 22.72 18.02
N ASP A 40 -12.74 23.93 17.64
CA ASP A 40 -12.43 25.21 18.31
C ASP A 40 -12.98 25.27 19.75
N SER A 41 -13.73 24.24 20.16
CA SER A 41 -14.45 24.13 21.42
C SER A 41 -13.64 23.53 22.57
N GLN A 42 -12.48 22.89 22.36
CA GLN A 42 -11.67 22.30 23.44
C GLN A 42 -10.15 22.55 23.32
N ARG A 43 -9.69 23.64 23.94
CA ARG A 43 -8.27 23.80 24.33
C ARG A 43 -7.91 22.72 25.37
N GLY A 44 -7.34 21.60 24.95
CA GLY A 44 -6.65 20.66 25.84
C GLY A 44 -6.66 19.18 25.46
N SER A 45 -7.55 18.72 24.58
CA SER A 45 -7.64 17.28 24.24
C SER A 45 -8.14 17.07 22.82
N LEU A 46 -7.22 16.90 21.86
CA LEU A 46 -7.56 16.46 20.52
C LEU A 46 -8.01 14.98 20.57
N ASP A 47 -9.29 14.70 20.34
CA ASP A 47 -9.79 13.32 20.22
C ASP A 47 -9.34 12.69 18.89
N ARG A 48 -8.18 12.02 18.93
CA ARG A 48 -7.53 11.39 17.77
C ARG A 48 -7.94 9.93 17.56
N THR A 49 -8.88 9.40 18.35
CA THR A 49 -9.19 7.97 18.36
C THR A 49 -9.75 7.47 17.02
N LYS A 50 -10.56 8.28 16.33
CA LYS A 50 -11.13 7.96 15.01
C LYS A 50 -10.06 7.97 13.91
N THR A 51 -9.24 9.03 13.85
CA THR A 51 -8.13 9.17 12.87
C THR A 51 -7.14 8.02 12.98
N LEU A 52 -6.75 7.65 14.20
CA LEU A 52 -5.85 6.51 14.44
C LEU A 52 -6.46 5.17 14.02
N ARG A 53 -7.78 5.00 14.12
CA ARG A 53 -8.46 3.78 13.68
C ARG A 53 -8.46 3.66 12.16
N VAL A 54 -8.73 4.76 11.46
CA VAL A 54 -8.66 4.84 9.99
C VAL A 54 -7.23 4.57 9.51
N SER A 55 -6.24 5.20 10.14
CA SER A 55 -4.82 5.00 9.82
C SER A 55 -4.37 3.54 9.94
N LYS A 56 -4.71 2.89 11.06
CA LYS A 56 -4.41 1.48 11.29
C LYS A 56 -5.09 0.58 10.27
N PHE A 57 -6.33 0.89 9.90
CA PHE A 57 -7.06 0.16 8.87
C PHE A 57 -6.42 0.33 7.49
N ALA A 58 -6.11 1.56 7.09
CA ALA A 58 -5.44 1.88 5.83
C ALA A 58 -4.09 1.15 5.72
N THR A 59 -3.28 1.20 6.79
CA THR A 59 -1.98 0.51 6.86
C THR A 59 -2.11 -1.00 6.72
N ARG A 60 -3.15 -1.61 7.30
CA ARG A 60 -3.41 -3.06 7.17
C ARG A 60 -3.79 -3.43 5.73
N ILE A 61 -4.70 -2.68 5.10
CA ILE A 61 -5.08 -2.89 3.70
C ILE A 61 -3.87 -2.71 2.79
N TYR A 62 -3.08 -1.66 3.01
CA TYR A 62 -1.85 -1.42 2.27
C TYR A 62 -0.87 -2.60 2.36
N GLY A 63 -0.71 -3.17 3.56
CA GLY A 63 0.11 -4.37 3.77
C GLY A 63 -0.41 -5.58 2.99
N ILE A 64 -1.73 -5.81 2.99
CA ILE A 64 -2.34 -6.89 2.21
C ILE A 64 -2.13 -6.65 0.71
N ALA A 65 -2.36 -5.42 0.22
CA ALA A 65 -2.12 -5.04 -1.17
C ALA A 65 -0.67 -5.32 -1.61
N THR A 66 0.30 -4.99 -0.74
CA THR A 66 1.72 -5.23 -0.95
C THR A 66 2.05 -6.72 -1.07
N ILE A 67 1.41 -7.57 -0.25
CA ILE A 67 1.58 -9.03 -0.33
C ILE A 67 1.05 -9.54 -1.68
N PHE A 68 -0.15 -9.13 -2.08
CA PHE A 68 -0.74 -9.53 -3.36
C PHE A 68 0.12 -9.09 -4.55
N LEU A 69 0.62 -7.85 -4.52
CA LEU A 69 1.55 -7.36 -5.54
C LEU A 69 2.84 -8.20 -5.57
N GLY A 70 3.39 -8.52 -4.40
CA GLY A 70 4.59 -9.37 -4.29
C GLY A 70 4.39 -10.74 -4.91
N VAL A 71 3.32 -11.45 -4.53
CA VAL A 71 2.98 -12.76 -5.11
C VAL A 71 2.75 -12.65 -6.61
N GLY A 72 2.07 -11.59 -7.08
CA GLY A 72 1.87 -11.32 -8.50
C GLY A 72 3.19 -11.15 -9.27
N VAL A 73 4.15 -10.40 -8.72
CA VAL A 73 5.49 -10.21 -9.30
C VAL A 73 6.27 -11.53 -9.35
N PHE A 74 6.26 -12.33 -8.28
CA PHE A 74 6.93 -13.63 -8.28
C PHE A 74 6.30 -14.60 -9.29
N ALA A 75 4.97 -14.66 -9.36
CA ALA A 75 4.24 -15.44 -10.36
C ALA A 75 4.63 -15.03 -11.79
N ARG A 76 4.86 -13.73 -12.02
CA ARG A 76 5.36 -13.21 -13.30
C ARG A 76 6.76 -13.72 -13.63
N GLY A 77 7.68 -13.68 -12.67
CA GLY A 77 9.03 -14.21 -12.83
C GLY A 77 9.05 -15.71 -13.15
N PHE A 78 8.22 -16.50 -12.46
CA PHE A 78 8.07 -17.93 -12.75
C PHE A 78 7.47 -18.19 -14.14
N SER A 79 6.51 -17.38 -14.57
CA SER A 79 5.92 -17.50 -15.92
C SER A 79 6.93 -17.21 -17.02
N ALA A 80 7.81 -16.23 -16.83
CA ALA A 80 8.75 -15.76 -17.84
C ALA A 80 10.12 -16.47 -17.79
N GLU A 81 10.37 -17.29 -16.75
CA GLU A 81 11.66 -17.96 -16.47
C GLU A 81 12.86 -17.00 -16.45
N ARG A 82 12.60 -15.71 -16.19
CA ARG A 82 13.58 -14.63 -16.19
C ARG A 82 13.23 -13.60 -15.13
N VAL A 83 14.19 -12.76 -14.80
CA VAL A 83 13.95 -11.62 -13.91
C VAL A 83 12.93 -10.68 -14.56
N PRO A 84 11.87 -10.26 -13.84
CA PRO A 84 10.76 -9.46 -14.38
C PRO A 84 11.15 -7.99 -14.60
N TRP A 85 12.19 -7.73 -15.39
CA TRP A 85 12.66 -6.39 -15.80
C TRP A 85 12.73 -6.24 -17.32
N GLY A 86 12.32 -7.26 -18.07
CA GLY A 86 12.46 -7.27 -19.53
C GLY A 86 11.48 -6.35 -20.25
N ASN A 87 10.42 -5.91 -19.56
CA ASN A 87 9.37 -5.07 -20.13
C ASN A 87 8.99 -3.93 -19.16
N MET A 88 8.54 -2.78 -19.69
CA MET A 88 8.15 -1.61 -18.88
C MET A 88 7.06 -1.94 -17.85
N TYR A 89 6.12 -2.81 -18.22
CA TYR A 89 5.10 -3.32 -17.30
C TYR A 89 5.71 -4.07 -16.11
N GLU A 90 6.68 -4.95 -16.36
CA GLU A 90 7.31 -5.75 -15.30
C GLU A 90 8.21 -4.89 -14.41
N PHE A 91 8.87 -3.89 -15.02
CA PHE A 91 9.65 -2.89 -14.32
C PHE A 91 8.79 -2.01 -13.39
N SER A 92 7.60 -1.58 -13.84
CA SER A 92 6.74 -0.72 -13.02
C SER A 92 6.16 -1.46 -11.81
N ILE A 93 5.75 -2.73 -11.95
CA ILE A 93 5.23 -3.53 -10.83
C ILE A 93 6.32 -3.90 -9.82
N THR A 94 7.56 -4.17 -10.28
CA THR A 94 8.70 -4.44 -9.38
C THR A 94 9.15 -3.17 -8.66
N GLY A 95 9.15 -2.02 -9.33
CA GLY A 95 9.36 -0.71 -8.71
C GLY A 95 8.29 -0.40 -7.66
N ALA A 96 7.01 -0.59 -7.99
CA ALA A 96 5.90 -0.40 -7.05
C ALA A 96 6.01 -1.32 -5.82
N LEU A 97 6.43 -2.57 -6.02
CA LEU A 97 6.69 -3.50 -4.91
C LEU A 97 7.83 -2.99 -4.02
N THR A 98 8.91 -2.50 -4.63
CA THR A 98 10.06 -1.96 -3.90
C THR A 98 9.66 -0.73 -3.08
N PHE A 99 8.94 0.23 -3.66
CA PHE A 99 8.48 1.41 -2.95
C PHE A 99 7.46 1.08 -1.85
N SER A 100 6.58 0.11 -2.07
CA SER A 100 5.59 -0.28 -1.06
C SER A 100 6.21 -0.97 0.16
N ILE A 101 7.19 -1.85 -0.07
CA ILE A 101 8.00 -2.43 1.02
C ILE A 101 8.78 -1.33 1.74
N ALA A 102 9.42 -0.41 0.98
CA ALA A 102 10.17 0.70 1.58
C ALA A 102 9.27 1.58 2.46
N PHE A 103 8.05 1.90 2.00
CA PHE A 103 7.07 2.64 2.78
C PHE A 103 6.70 1.91 4.09
N MET A 104 6.44 0.61 4.04
CA MET A 104 6.12 -0.18 5.24
C MET A 104 7.29 -0.27 6.23
N LEU A 105 8.52 -0.41 5.73
CA LEU A 105 9.72 -0.43 6.56
C LEU A 105 10.01 0.93 7.18
N ALA A 106 9.87 2.00 6.39
CA ALA A 106 9.99 3.36 6.87
C ALA A 106 8.97 3.66 7.97
N GLY A 107 7.70 3.28 7.78
CA GLY A 107 6.64 3.46 8.78
C GLY A 107 6.82 2.61 10.06
N ARG A 108 7.63 1.55 10.03
CA ARG A 108 8.03 0.81 11.25
C ARG A 108 9.19 1.46 11.98
N LYS A 109 10.14 2.06 11.25
CA LYS A 109 11.36 2.63 11.82
C LYS A 109 11.17 4.07 12.29
N TYR A 110 10.37 4.85 11.56
CA TYR A 110 10.11 6.25 11.84
C TYR A 110 8.65 6.41 12.25
N ASP A 111 8.42 6.97 13.44
CA ASP A 111 7.06 7.23 13.94
C ASP A 111 6.50 8.49 13.26
N LEU A 112 6.24 8.41 11.95
CA LEU A 112 5.77 9.53 11.11
C LEU A 112 4.44 10.15 11.58
N ARG A 113 3.83 9.58 12.63
CA ARG A 113 2.63 10.09 13.30
C ARG A 113 2.78 11.50 13.85
N TRP A 114 4.02 11.93 14.15
CA TRP A 114 4.26 13.31 14.62
C TRP A 114 4.29 14.33 13.48
N LEU A 115 4.52 13.92 12.22
CA LEU A 115 4.82 14.84 11.11
C LEU A 115 3.59 15.59 10.58
N GLY A 116 2.38 15.16 10.97
CA GLY A 116 1.11 15.85 10.71
C GLY A 116 0.67 16.81 11.83
N LEU A 117 1.53 17.08 12.81
CA LEU A 117 1.28 18.04 13.88
C LEU A 117 2.06 19.33 13.59
N PRO A 118 1.44 20.53 13.62
CA PRO A 118 2.19 21.71 14.02
C PRO A 118 2.67 21.59 15.48
#